data_AF-A0A364JPL3-F1
#
_entry.id   AF-A0A364JPL3-F1
#
_cell.length_a   1.000
_cell.length_b   1.000
_cell.length_c   1.000
_cell.angle_alpha   90.00
_cell.angle_beta   90.00
_cell.angle_gamma   90.00
#
_symmetry.space_group_name_H-M   'P 1'
#
loop_
_entity.id
_entity.type
_entity.pdbx_description
1 polymer ?
#
loop_
_entity_poly.entity_id
_entity_poly.type
_entity_poly.pdbx_seq_one_letter_code
_entity_poly.pdbx_strand_id
1 'polypeptide(L)'
;MTLWSLINLIPNFTLTARRLQDLNYNGWLALIPTLGLVILIFGTIIFAFITFGIGLIFVPFIILLAILIQIGFFILTLIEGTQGPNQYGPDLKKEWHVINN
;
A
#
# COMPACT_ATOMS: atom_id res chain seq x y z
N MET A 1 23.02 -5.01 -1.85
CA MET A 1 21.68 -4.42 -2.04
C MET A 1 20.93 -4.23 -0.71
N THR A 2 21.54 -3.63 0.32
CA THR A 2 21.01 -3.76 1.70
C THR A 2 20.75 -2.46 2.43
N LEU A 3 21.60 -1.43 2.32
CA LEU A 3 21.32 -0.14 2.99
C LEU A 3 20.39 0.76 2.18
N TRP A 4 20.60 0.82 0.87
CA TRP A 4 19.84 1.70 -0.03
C TRP A 4 18.35 1.34 -0.11
N SER A 5 18.01 0.05 -0.04
CA SER A 5 16.60 -0.38 -0.05
C SER A 5 15.90 -0.02 1.26
N LEU A 6 16.59 -0.12 2.40
CA LEU A 6 16.04 0.26 3.71
C LEU A 6 15.81 1.77 3.82
N ILE A 7 16.71 2.59 3.28
CA ILE A 7 16.55 4.05 3.25
C ILE A 7 15.32 4.44 2.41
N ASN A 8 15.10 3.76 1.27
CA ASN A 8 13.96 4.02 0.40
C ASN A 8 12.63 3.42 0.88
N LEU A 9 12.66 2.53 1.87
CA LEU A 9 11.45 1.94 2.44
C LEU A 9 10.61 2.99 3.19
N ILE A 10 11.28 3.85 3.95
CA ILE A 10 10.64 4.92 4.73
C ILE A 10 9.85 5.88 3.81
N PRO A 11 10.44 6.53 2.80
CA PRO A 11 9.70 7.44 1.92
C PRO A 11 8.61 6.72 1.13
N ASN A 12 8.82 5.48 0.66
CA ASN A 12 7.77 4.72 -0.02
C ASN A 12 6.56 4.48 0.89
N PHE A 13 6.79 4.09 2.14
CA PHE A 13 5.73 3.92 3.11
C PHE A 13 5.03 5.24 3.42
N THR A 14 5.78 6.31 3.70
CA THR A 14 5.24 7.62 4.04
C THR A 14 4.37 8.19 2.93
N LEU A 15 4.80 8.10 1.67
CA LEU A 15 4.03 8.58 0.52
C LEU A 15 2.73 7.79 0.34
N THR A 16 2.80 6.46 0.43
CA THR A 16 1.61 5.59 0.28
C THR A 16 0.62 5.82 1.42
N ALA A 17 1.11 5.97 2.66
CA ALA A 17 0.27 6.27 3.82
C ALA A 17 -0.41 7.63 3.67
N ARG A 18 0.30 8.64 3.14
CA ARG A 18 -0.29 9.96 2.89
C ARG A 18 -1.38 9.90 1.82
N ARG A 19 -1.16 9.20 0.71
CA ARG A 19 -2.17 9.05 -0.35
C ARG A 19 -3.43 8.33 0.15
N LEU A 20 -3.28 7.33 1.02
CA LEU A 20 -4.43 6.68 1.64
C LEU A 20 -5.20 7.62 2.58
N GLN A 21 -4.48 8.44 3.35
CA GLN A 21 -5.09 9.47 4.20
C GLN A 21 -5.81 10.53 3.36
N ASP A 22 -5.28 10.91 2.20
CA ASP A 22 -5.95 11.81 1.26
C ASP A 22 -7.26 11.21 0.72
N LEU A 23 -7.39 9.88 0.72
CA LEU A 23 -8.61 9.15 0.34
C LEU A 23 -9.51 8.82 1.54
N ASN A 24 -9.23 9.37 2.72
CA ASN A 24 -9.95 9.11 3.97
C ASN A 24 -9.86 7.64 4.46
N TYR A 25 -8.85 6.89 4.02
CA TYR A 25 -8.56 5.53 4.50
C TYR A 25 -7.45 5.53 5.56
N ASN A 26 -7.39 4.44 6.33
CA ASN A 26 -6.35 4.25 7.35
C ASN A 26 -4.96 4.11 6.70
N GLY A 27 -4.03 5.01 7.04
CA GLY A 27 -2.65 5.03 6.52
C GLY A 27 -1.84 3.76 6.81
N TRP A 28 -2.21 2.97 7.82
CA TRP A 28 -1.58 1.67 8.10
C TRP A 28 -1.78 0.66 6.96
N LEU A 29 -2.81 0.81 6.13
CA LEU A 29 -3.02 -0.03 4.95
C LEU A 29 -1.88 0.10 3.92
N ALA A 30 -1.06 1.15 3.98
CA ALA A 30 0.15 1.28 3.17
C ALA A 30 1.21 0.20 3.44
N LEU A 31 1.10 -0.54 4.55
CA LEU A 31 1.98 -1.68 4.83
C LEU A 31 1.60 -2.94 4.05
N ILE A 32 0.37 -3.04 3.54
CA ILE A 32 -0.11 -4.24 2.85
C ILE A 32 0.75 -4.60 1.62
N PRO A 33 1.09 -3.66 0.71
CA PRO A 33 1.85 -3.98 -0.48
C PRO A 33 3.27 -4.47 -0.17
N THR A 34 3.88 -4.00 0.91
CA THR A 34 5.28 -4.30 1.26
C THR A 34 5.38 -5.41 2.30
N LEU A 35 4.84 -5.22 3.51
CA LEU A 35 4.89 -6.22 4.58
C LEU A 35 3.96 -7.41 4.33
N GLY A 36 2.78 -7.19 3.76
CA GLY A 36 1.84 -8.27 3.45
C GLY A 36 2.44 -9.28 2.47
N LEU A 37 3.17 -8.80 1.46
CA LEU A 37 3.89 -9.64 0.52
C LEU A 37 5.01 -10.46 1.19
N VAL A 38 5.79 -9.81 2.07
CA VAL A 38 6.85 -10.49 2.82
C VAL A 38 6.27 -11.62 3.68
N ILE A 39 5.19 -11.34 4.42
CA ILE A 39 4.50 -12.35 5.26
C ILE A 39 3.98 -13.51 4.41
N LEU A 40 3.38 -13.25 3.25
CA LEU A 40 2.89 -14.30 2.34
C LEU A 40 4.03 -15.18 1.80
N ILE A 41 5.16 -14.58 1.43
CA ILE A 41 6.33 -15.34 0.94
C ILE A 41 6.91 -16.21 2.06
N PHE A 42 7.14 -15.65 3.26
CA PHE A 42 7.64 -16.43 4.38
C PHE A 42 6.65 -17.53 4.81
N GLY A 43 5.35 -17.23 4.82
CA GLY A 43 4.30 -18.18 5.14
C GLY A 43 4.25 -19.36 4.17
N THR A 44 4.37 -19.10 2.86
CA THR A 44 4.39 -20.16 1.85
C THR A 44 5.65 -21.03 1.93
N ILE A 45 6.80 -20.44 2.23
CA ILE A 45 8.04 -21.18 2.44
C ILE A 45 7.89 -22.11 3.64
N ILE A 46 7.46 -21.60 4.79
CA ILE A 46 7.23 -22.41 6.01
C ILE A 46 6.20 -23.51 5.74
N PHE A 47 5.10 -23.17 5.09
CA PHE A 47 4.05 -24.13 4.74
C PHE A 47 4.54 -25.21 3.78
N ALA A 48 5.36 -24.87 2.80
CA ALA A 48 5.99 -25.83 1.88
C ALA A 48 6.95 -26.77 2.63
N PHE A 49 7.68 -26.28 3.63
CA PHE A 49 8.52 -27.14 4.49
C PHE A 49 7.69 -28.14 5.30
N ILE A 50 6.57 -27.71 5.88
CA ILE A 50 5.69 -28.58 6.67
C ILE A 50 4.99 -29.63 5.80
N THR A 51 4.63 -29.26 4.57
CA THR A 51 3.85 -30.12 3.65
C THR A 51 4.70 -30.88 2.63
N PHE A 52 6.03 -30.93 2.82
CA PHE A 52 6.97 -31.59 1.90
C PHE A 52 6.80 -31.14 0.43
N GLY A 53 6.61 -29.84 0.21
CA GLY A 53 6.57 -29.24 -1.12
C GLY A 53 5.19 -29.10 -1.76
N ILE A 54 4.13 -29.70 -1.20
CA ILE A 54 2.75 -29.56 -1.71
C ILE A 54 2.30 -28.08 -1.68
N GLY A 55 2.74 -27.32 -0.67
CA GLY A 55 2.44 -25.90 -0.54
C GLY A 55 2.89 -25.01 -1.71
N LEU A 56 3.84 -25.47 -2.55
CA LEU A 56 4.33 -24.70 -3.69
C LEU A 56 3.28 -24.53 -4.81
N ILE A 57 2.25 -25.38 -4.85
CA ILE A 57 1.14 -25.29 -5.81
C ILE A 57 0.38 -23.96 -5.67
N PHE A 58 0.41 -23.34 -4.48
CA PHE A 58 -0.27 -22.08 -4.21
C PHE A 58 0.52 -20.83 -4.62
N VAL A 59 1.82 -20.98 -4.90
CA VAL A 59 2.71 -19.87 -5.31
C VAL A 59 2.17 -19.07 -6.50
N PRO A 60 1.74 -19.68 -7.63
CA PRO A 60 1.22 -18.89 -8.76
C PRO A 60 -0.03 -18.07 -8.39
N PHE A 61 -0.92 -18.60 -7.55
CA PHE A 61 -2.11 -17.88 -7.08
C PHE A 61 -1.75 -16.69 -6.19
N ILE A 62 -0.73 -16.85 -5.35
CA ILE A 62 -0.24 -15.79 -4.46
C ILE A 62 0.47 -14.70 -5.25
N ILE A 63 1.24 -15.06 -6.28
CA ILE A 63 1.86 -14.09 -7.20
C ILE A 63 0.78 -13.29 -7.92
N LEU A 64 -0.27 -13.97 -8.42
CA LEU A 64 -1.40 -13.30 -9.07
C LEU A 64 -2.09 -12.33 -8.10
N LEU A 65 -2.38 -12.76 -6.87
CA LEU A 65 -2.97 -11.90 -5.83
C LEU A 65 -2.09 -10.69 -5.52
N ALA A 66 -0.78 -10.89 -5.42
CA ALA A 66 0.17 -9.82 -5.15
C ALA A 66 0.21 -8.77 -6.28
N ILE A 67 0.14 -9.21 -7.54
CA ILE A 67 0.06 -8.34 -8.71
C ILE A 67 -1.25 -7.55 -8.67
N LEU A 68 -2.38 -8.18 -8.38
CA LEU A 68 -3.68 -7.49 -8.26
C LEU A 68 -3.67 -6.42 -7.16
N ILE A 69 -3.07 -6.72 -6.00
CA ILE A 69 -2.92 -5.73 -4.92
C ILE A 69 -2.07 -4.54 -5.38
N GLN A 70 -0.92 -4.80 -6.04
CA GLN A 70 -0.07 -3.72 -6.55
C GLN A 70 -0.75 -2.87 -7.61
N ILE A 71 -1.52 -3.48 -8.51
CA ILE A 71 -2.34 -2.76 -9.49
C ILE A 71 -3.40 -1.92 -8.79
N GLY A 72 -4.08 -2.46 -7.78
CA GLY A 72 -5.06 -1.71 -6.98
C GLY A 72 -4.42 -0.49 -6.31
N PHE A 73 -3.26 -0.65 -5.67
CA PHE A 73 -2.52 0.45 -5.07
C PHE A 73 -2.00 1.45 -6.10
N PHE A 74 -1.59 0.99 -7.28
CA PHE A 74 -1.22 1.87 -8.39
C PHE A 74 -2.41 2.72 -8.84
N ILE A 75 -3.59 2.12 -9.02
CA ILE A 75 -4.81 2.86 -9.36
C ILE A 75 -5.15 3.87 -8.24
N LEU A 76 -5.00 3.51 -6.96
CA LEU A 76 -5.20 4.45 -5.85
C LEU A 76 -4.29 5.68 -5.93
N THR A 77 -3.08 5.57 -6.50
CA THR A 77 -2.23 6.75 -6.70
C THR A 77 -2.80 7.71 -7.74
N LEU A 78 -3.53 7.19 -8.72
CA LEU A 78 -4.14 7.96 -9.82
C LEU A 78 -5.49 8.57 -9.46
N ILE A 79 -6.18 8.04 -8.45
CA ILE A 79 -7.47 8.56 -8.00
C ILE A 79 -7.29 9.89 -7.27
N GLU A 80 -8.17 10.86 -7.55
CA GLU A 80 -8.21 12.13 -6.85
C GLU A 80 -8.54 11.93 -5.36
N GLY A 81 -7.88 12.70 -4.49
CA GLY A 81 -8.20 12.71 -3.06
C GLY A 81 -9.64 13.14 -2.81
N THR A 82 -10.17 12.84 -1.62
CA THR A 82 -11.53 13.26 -1.25
C THR A 82 -11.67 14.78 -1.30
N GLN A 83 -12.77 15.29 -1.87
CA GLN A 83 -13.01 16.73 -1.95
C GLN A 83 -13.70 17.26 -0.69
N GLY A 84 -13.11 18.26 -0.04
CA GLY A 84 -13.58 18.81 1.24
C GLY A 84 -12.80 18.31 2.45
N PRO A 85 -13.15 18.79 3.67
CA PRO A 85 -12.41 18.47 4.88
C PRO A 85 -12.42 16.96 5.14
N ASN A 86 -11.24 16.38 5.30
CA ASN A 86 -11.07 14.97 5.62
C ASN A 86 -10.69 14.85 7.11
N GLN A 87 -10.83 13.66 7.72
CA GLN A 87 -10.52 13.42 9.15
C GLN A 87 -9.08 13.78 9.59
N TYR A 88 -8.18 13.97 8.63
CA TYR A 88 -6.75 14.29 8.75
C TYR A 88 -6.44 15.76 8.43
N GLY A 89 -7.40 16.57 7.95
CA GLY A 89 -7.20 18.01 7.79
C GLY A 89 -8.24 18.74 6.90
N PRO A 90 -8.33 20.08 7.03
CA PRO A 90 -9.15 20.92 6.17
C PRO A 90 -8.62 20.97 4.73
N ASP A 91 -9.53 21.08 3.76
CA ASP A 91 -9.18 21.27 2.36
C ASP A 91 -8.89 22.76 2.07
N LEU A 92 -7.60 23.11 2.06
CA LEU A 92 -7.14 24.48 1.79
C LEU A 92 -7.61 24.98 0.41
N LYS A 93 -7.85 24.08 -0.55
CA LYS A 93 -8.19 24.47 -1.94
C LYS A 93 -9.53 25.21 -2.02
N LYS A 94 -10.49 24.86 -1.17
CA LYS A 94 -11.79 25.56 -1.11
C LYS A 94 -11.66 26.93 -0.46
N GLU A 95 -10.83 27.06 0.56
CA GLU A 95 -10.59 28.34 1.24
C GLU A 95 -9.99 29.37 0.27
N TRP A 96 -8.98 29.00 -0.53
CA TRP A 96 -8.36 29.89 -1.53
C TRP A 96 -9.34 30.49 -2.55
N HIS A 97 -10.39 29.76 -2.92
CA HIS A 97 -11.41 30.28 -3.86
C HIS A 97 -12.42 31.22 -3.20
N VAL A 98 -12.58 31.15 -1.87
CA VAL A 98 -13.49 32.03 -1.11
C VAL A 98 -12.84 33.36 -0.76
N ILE A 99 -11.53 33.40 -0.53
CA ILE A 99 -10.79 34.64 -0.23
C ILE A 99 -10.48 35.50 -1.47
N ASN A 100 -10.43 34.90 -2.66
CA ASN A 100 -10.08 35.59 -3.91
C ASN A 100 -11.29 35.93 -4.80
N ASN A 101 -12.52 35.81 -4.28
CA ASN A 101 -13.77 36.13 -4.98
C ASN A 101 -14.57 37.14 -4.15
#